data_AF-R5KJQ3-F1
#
_entry.id   AF-R5KJQ3-F1
#
_cell.length_a   1.000
_cell.length_b   1.000
_cell.length_c   1.000
_cell.angle_alpha   90.00
_cell.angle_beta   90.00
_cell.angle_gamma   90.00
#
_symmetry.space_group_name_H-M   'P 1'
#
loop_
_entity.id
_entity.type
_entity.pdbx_description
1 polymer ?
#
loop_
_entity_poly.entity_id
_entity_poly.type
_entity_poly.pdbx_seq_one_letter_code
_entity_poly.pdbx_strand_id
1 'polypeptide(L)'
;MKKLNSVLAIIAVIAILAAAFSGCNEEKKTAVANYDAQCARIHSEYAVLQQSISESQALIDAGEKPYDEKTISALETEIANAKASVVEIPERKGSADEINSLVNNELKNISYVEVNERLASAKTALENSIKIMRQVTNPPESFIIERIKDIDGITGYSSVTEDNDPNGMLNKPGGYTSTVYFAYNKVEDPYHVLDGTIVDNGTSGGGGIEVYATEEDALKREEYLASFDGSVLASGSHTVVGTVLVRTSDELTASQQKELEAKIVENLTELR
;
A
#
# COMPACT_ATOMS: atom_id res chain seq x y z
N MET A 1 -4.65 -20.78 12.30
CA MET A 1 -5.80 -21.05 13.19
C MET A 1 -5.46 -20.71 14.64
N LYS A 2 -5.57 -19.44 15.03
CA LYS A 2 -5.46 -19.01 16.43
C LYS A 2 -6.45 -17.87 16.67
N LYS A 3 -7.51 -18.22 17.40
CA LYS A 3 -8.41 -17.39 18.21
C LYS A 3 -9.07 -16.19 17.52
N LEU A 4 -10.20 -16.50 16.88
CA LEU A 4 -11.38 -15.66 16.71
C LEU A 4 -11.92 -15.26 18.10
N ASN A 5 -11.20 -14.44 18.86
CA ASN A 5 -11.60 -14.06 20.20
C ASN A 5 -12.16 -12.64 20.21
N SER A 6 -13.49 -12.59 20.29
CA SER A 6 -14.25 -11.54 20.97
C SER A 6 -14.11 -10.13 20.38
N VAL A 7 -14.67 -9.92 19.19
CA VAL A 7 -15.38 -8.65 18.96
C VAL A 7 -16.49 -8.64 20.00
N LEU A 8 -16.36 -7.77 21.01
CA LEU A 8 -17.42 -7.54 21.99
C LEU A 8 -18.71 -7.37 21.21
N ALA A 9 -19.62 -8.33 21.35
CA ALA A 9 -21.01 -8.16 21.01
C ALA A 9 -21.54 -7.10 21.97
N ILE A 10 -21.33 -5.82 21.65
CA ILE A 10 -22.14 -4.75 22.20
C ILE A 10 -23.51 -5.00 21.59
N ILE A 11 -24.31 -5.76 22.33
CA ILE A 11 -25.73 -5.95 22.08
C ILE A 11 -26.33 -4.55 22.19
N ALA A 12 -26.45 -3.85 21.07
CA ALA A 12 -27.31 -2.68 20.99
C ALA A 12 -28.71 -3.19 21.34
N VAL A 13 -29.20 -2.84 22.53
CA VAL A 13 -30.51 -3.28 23.00
C VAL A 13 -31.56 -2.67 22.07
N ILE A 14 -32.11 -3.53 21.22
CA ILE A 14 -33.13 -3.20 20.23
C ILE A 14 -34.43 -2.90 20.98
N ALA A 15 -34.68 -1.62 21.27
CA ALA A 15 -35.98 -1.17 21.74
C ALA A 15 -36.87 -0.78 20.54
N ILE A 16 -37.22 -1.73 19.67
CA ILE A 16 -38.38 -1.55 18.76
C ILE A 16 -39.64 -1.78 19.59
N LEU A 17 -40.00 -0.79 20.41
CA LEU A 17 -41.31 -0.73 21.05
C LEU A 17 -42.31 -0.20 20.02
N ALA A 18 -42.79 -1.11 19.17
CA ALA A 18 -44.02 -0.94 18.40
C ALA A 18 -45.22 -0.98 19.35
N ALA A 19 -45.36 0.05 20.19
CA ALA A 19 -46.51 0.19 21.05
C ALA A 19 -47.63 0.85 20.23
N ALA A 20 -48.65 0.06 19.88
CA ALA A 20 -49.93 0.55 19.40
C ALA A 20 -50.59 1.40 20.50
N PHE A 21 -50.26 2.70 20.55
CA PHE A 21 -50.88 3.64 21.48
C PHE A 21 -52.14 4.23 20.86
N SER A 22 -53.28 3.56 21.10
CA SER A 22 -54.60 4.18 21.11
C SER A 22 -54.64 5.21 22.27
N GLY A 23 -54.09 6.41 22.04
CA GLY A 23 -54.02 7.51 23.00
C GLY A 23 -52.94 8.59 22.80
N CYS A 24 -52.05 8.49 21.80
CA CYS A 24 -51.06 9.54 21.52
C CYS A 24 -51.65 10.71 20.72
N ASN A 25 -51.39 11.95 21.14
CA ASN A 25 -51.66 13.14 20.33
C ASN A 25 -50.71 13.19 19.10
N GLU A 26 -51.09 13.93 18.06
CA GLU A 26 -50.34 13.97 16.79
C GLU A 26 -48.90 14.48 16.95
N GLU A 27 -48.65 15.37 17.90
CA GLU A 27 -47.31 15.87 18.23
C GLU A 27 -46.38 14.77 18.72
N LYS A 28 -46.85 13.93 19.66
CA LYS A 28 -46.05 12.82 20.17
C LYS A 28 -45.80 11.75 19.10
N LYS A 29 -46.77 11.49 18.20
CA LYS A 29 -46.55 10.60 17.05
C LYS A 29 -45.45 11.11 16.14
N THR A 30 -45.44 12.41 15.85
CA THR A 30 -44.41 13.04 15.01
C THR A 30 -43.03 12.97 15.67
N ALA A 31 -42.93 13.26 16.96
CA ALA A 31 -41.67 13.16 17.70
C ALA A 31 -41.12 11.72 17.71
N VAL A 32 -42.00 10.73 17.89
CA VAL A 32 -41.65 9.29 17.80
C VAL A 32 -41.12 8.94 16.41
N ALA A 33 -41.81 9.35 15.34
CA ALA A 33 -41.36 9.06 13.98
C ALA A 33 -39.98 9.67 13.67
N ASN A 34 -39.69 10.88 14.17
CA ASN A 34 -38.38 11.51 14.03
C ASN A 34 -37.28 10.76 14.80
N TYR A 35 -37.57 10.28 16.01
CA TYR A 35 -36.68 9.41 16.78
C TYR A 35 -36.38 8.11 16.01
N ASP A 36 -37.42 7.41 15.55
CA ASP A 36 -37.28 6.14 14.84
C ASP A 36 -36.47 6.32 13.54
N ALA A 37 -36.67 7.42 12.82
CA ALA A 37 -35.89 7.77 11.63
C ALA A 37 -34.40 8.00 11.93
N GLN A 38 -34.07 8.68 13.04
CA GLN A 38 -32.67 8.87 13.44
C GLN A 38 -32.03 7.57 13.93
N CYS A 39 -32.75 6.73 14.67
CA CYS A 39 -32.28 5.40 15.01
C CYS A 39 -31.99 4.57 13.75
N ALA A 40 -32.88 4.58 12.76
CA ALA A 40 -32.67 3.89 11.49
C ALA A 40 -31.42 4.38 10.75
N ARG A 41 -31.18 5.70 10.71
CA ARG A 41 -29.94 6.28 10.17
C ARG A 41 -28.70 5.74 10.90
N ILE A 42 -28.66 5.85 12.23
CA ILE A 42 -27.52 5.39 13.06
C ILE A 42 -27.26 3.90 12.85
N HIS A 43 -28.30 3.07 12.79
CA HIS A 43 -28.17 1.64 12.52
C HIS A 43 -27.59 1.35 11.13
N SER A 44 -28.03 2.08 10.11
CA SER A 44 -27.49 1.92 8.75
C SER A 44 -26.00 2.29 8.71
N GLU A 45 -25.61 3.41 9.33
CA GLU A 45 -24.21 3.83 9.42
C GLU A 45 -23.37 2.83 10.22
N TYR A 46 -23.91 2.31 11.33
CA TYR A 46 -23.25 1.28 12.14
C TYR A 46 -23.02 -0.02 11.38
N ALA A 47 -24.00 -0.47 10.59
CA ALA A 47 -23.87 -1.67 9.77
C ALA A 47 -22.72 -1.54 8.75
N VAL A 48 -22.59 -0.37 8.11
CA VAL A 48 -21.47 -0.05 7.22
C VAL A 48 -20.15 -0.06 7.98
N LEU A 49 -20.08 0.59 9.14
CA LEU A 49 -18.88 0.63 9.97
C LEU A 49 -18.42 -0.79 10.38
N GLN A 50 -19.35 -1.65 10.79
CA GLN A 50 -19.04 -3.04 11.15
C GLN A 50 -18.50 -3.84 9.97
N GLN A 51 -19.08 -3.67 8.79
CA GLN A 51 -18.57 -4.30 7.57
C GLN A 51 -17.14 -3.82 7.28
N SER A 52 -16.89 -2.50 7.29
CA SER A 52 -15.56 -1.93 7.10
C SER A 52 -14.53 -2.46 8.11
N ILE A 53 -14.89 -2.56 9.40
CA ILE A 53 -14.02 -3.14 10.44
C ILE A 53 -13.67 -4.59 10.10
N SER A 54 -14.67 -5.40 9.70
CA SER A 54 -14.45 -6.81 9.37
C SER A 54 -13.55 -6.98 8.16
N GLU A 55 -13.76 -6.19 7.10
CA GLU A 55 -12.94 -6.25 5.89
C GLU A 55 -11.50 -5.78 6.15
N SER A 56 -11.32 -4.72 6.95
CA SER A 56 -9.99 -4.23 7.34
C SER A 56 -9.24 -5.23 8.20
N GLN A 57 -9.92 -5.93 9.12
CA GLN A 57 -9.31 -7.00 9.91
C GLN A 57 -8.91 -8.18 9.00
N ALA A 58 -9.76 -8.57 8.06
CA ALA A 58 -9.45 -9.64 7.11
C ALA A 58 -8.23 -9.31 6.24
N LEU A 59 -8.06 -8.04 5.84
CA LEU A 59 -6.89 -7.57 5.10
C LEU A 59 -5.60 -7.73 5.90
N ILE A 60 -5.61 -7.38 7.21
CA ILE A 60 -4.46 -7.58 8.10
C ILE A 60 -4.20 -9.08 8.32
N ASP A 61 -5.26 -9.85 8.57
CA ASP A 61 -5.17 -11.28 8.87
C ASP A 61 -4.68 -12.12 7.67
N ALA A 62 -4.80 -11.60 6.45
CA ALA A 62 -4.21 -12.20 5.26
C ALA A 62 -2.67 -12.28 5.32
N GLY A 63 -2.04 -11.41 6.13
CA GLY A 63 -0.61 -11.47 6.44
C GLY A 63 0.31 -11.16 5.27
N GLU A 64 -0.18 -10.45 4.26
CA GLU A 64 0.63 -10.04 3.12
C GLU A 64 1.58 -8.91 3.49
N LYS A 65 2.84 -9.00 3.03
CA LYS A 65 3.84 -7.96 3.29
C LYS A 65 3.50 -6.70 2.48
N PRO A 66 3.29 -5.53 3.11
CA PRO A 66 3.12 -4.26 2.42
C PRO A 66 4.47 -3.64 2.05
N TYR A 67 4.47 -2.70 1.11
CA TYR A 67 5.65 -1.91 0.75
C TYR A 67 6.05 -0.93 1.87
N ASP A 68 5.10 -0.18 2.39
CA ASP A 68 5.21 0.60 3.63
C ASP A 68 4.62 -0.19 4.81
N GLU A 69 5.48 -0.75 5.66
CA GLU A 69 5.10 -1.52 6.85
C GLU A 69 4.25 -0.74 7.86
N LYS A 70 4.33 0.59 7.87
CA LYS A 70 3.55 1.43 8.81
C LYS A 70 2.05 1.37 8.52
N THR A 71 1.67 1.05 7.28
CA THR A 71 0.26 0.98 6.86
C THR A 71 -0.56 -0.07 7.65
N ILE A 72 0.08 -1.16 8.12
CA ILE A 72 -0.57 -2.15 9.00
C ILE A 72 -0.95 -1.49 10.32
N SER A 73 0.02 -0.90 11.03
CA SER A 73 -0.21 -0.26 12.33
C SER A 73 -1.20 0.91 12.26
N ALA A 74 -1.21 1.64 11.14
CA ALA A 74 -2.18 2.70 10.90
C ALA A 74 -3.60 2.13 10.77
N LEU A 75 -3.78 1.04 10.03
CA LEU A 75 -5.08 0.38 9.90
C LEU A 75 -5.55 -0.24 11.22
N GLU A 76 -4.66 -0.88 11.98
CA GLU A 76 -4.97 -1.39 13.33
C GLU A 76 -5.46 -0.29 14.26
N THR A 77 -4.82 0.88 14.19
CA THR A 77 -5.21 2.07 14.97
C THR A 77 -6.60 2.55 14.59
N GLU A 78 -6.90 2.66 13.29
CA GLU A 78 -8.24 3.09 12.85
C GLU A 78 -9.32 2.05 13.13
N ILE A 79 -9.01 0.74 13.11
CA ILE A 79 -9.92 -0.31 13.58
C ILE A 79 -10.24 -0.12 15.07
N ALA A 80 -9.23 0.18 15.90
CA ALA A 80 -9.44 0.43 17.33
C ALA A 80 -10.28 1.69 17.58
N ASN A 81 -9.99 2.78 16.87
CA ASN A 81 -10.76 4.03 16.93
C ASN A 81 -12.21 3.81 16.50
N ALA A 82 -12.44 3.06 15.42
CA ALA A 82 -13.77 2.68 14.94
C ALA A 82 -14.56 1.90 15.99
N LYS A 83 -13.95 0.88 16.61
CA LYS A 83 -14.56 0.11 17.71
C LYS A 83 -14.89 0.99 18.92
N ALA A 84 -14.01 1.92 19.29
CA ALA A 84 -14.20 2.82 20.42
C ALA A 84 -15.26 3.91 20.18
N SER A 85 -15.55 4.25 18.91
CA SER A 85 -16.55 5.27 18.56
C SER A 85 -18.00 4.82 18.75
N VAL A 86 -18.24 3.51 18.87
CA VAL A 86 -19.58 2.94 18.97
C VAL A 86 -20.21 3.29 20.31
N VAL A 87 -21.37 3.94 20.25
CA VAL A 87 -22.13 4.37 21.45
C VAL A 87 -23.49 3.68 21.52
N GLU A 88 -24.00 3.53 22.73
CA GLU A 88 -25.37 3.09 22.97
C GLU A 88 -26.35 4.19 22.55
N ILE A 89 -27.43 3.80 21.86
CA ILE A 89 -28.49 4.73 21.47
C ILE A 89 -29.36 4.99 22.70
N PRO A 90 -29.54 6.25 23.14
CA PRO A 90 -30.38 6.57 24.29
C PRO A 90 -31.82 6.10 24.13
N GLU A 91 -32.38 5.51 25.18
CA GLU A 91 -33.78 5.04 25.18
C GLU A 91 -34.77 6.19 25.06
N ARG A 92 -35.77 6.02 24.19
CA ARG A 92 -36.90 6.95 24.06
C ARG A 92 -37.75 6.97 25.34
N LYS A 93 -37.84 8.13 26.02
CA LYS A 93 -38.73 8.35 27.18
C LYS A 93 -39.36 9.74 27.13
N GLY A 94 -40.51 9.89 27.79
CA GLY A 94 -41.13 11.18 28.05
C GLY A 94 -42.23 11.65 27.08
N SER A 95 -42.42 12.96 27.08
CA SER A 95 -43.31 13.79 26.26
C SER A 95 -42.75 14.05 24.87
N ALA A 96 -43.54 14.69 24.00
CA ALA A 96 -43.09 15.03 22.64
C ALA A 96 -41.85 15.96 22.66
N ASP A 97 -41.83 16.95 23.57
CA ASP A 97 -40.73 17.90 23.71
C ASP A 97 -39.43 17.24 24.19
N GLU A 98 -39.54 16.31 25.15
CA GLU A 98 -38.39 15.52 25.63
C GLU A 98 -37.82 14.64 24.53
N ILE A 99 -38.67 13.98 23.73
CA ILE A 99 -38.23 13.16 22.58
C ILE A 99 -37.56 14.04 21.51
N ASN A 100 -38.13 15.18 21.17
CA ASN A 100 -37.53 16.10 20.18
C ASN A 100 -36.20 16.66 20.67
N SER A 101 -36.07 16.94 21.97
CA SER A 101 -34.81 17.38 22.57
C SER A 101 -33.75 16.29 22.48
N LEU A 102 -34.10 15.04 22.80
CA LEU A 102 -33.22 13.88 22.65
C LEU A 102 -32.74 13.71 21.20
N VAL A 103 -33.65 13.83 20.23
CA VAL A 103 -33.31 13.74 18.80
C VAL A 103 -32.31 14.83 18.39
N ASN A 104 -32.58 16.08 18.77
CA ASN A 104 -31.79 17.23 18.30
C ASN A 104 -30.44 17.36 19.01
N ASN A 105 -30.37 17.03 20.30
CA ASN A 105 -29.19 17.26 21.12
C ASN A 105 -28.29 16.03 21.23
N GLU A 106 -28.81 14.83 20.97
CA GLU A 106 -28.05 13.58 21.12
C GLU A 106 -28.01 12.79 19.81
N LEU A 107 -29.15 12.30 19.31
CA LEU A 107 -29.14 11.35 18.17
C LEU A 107 -28.53 11.93 16.89
N LYS A 108 -28.79 13.20 16.57
CA LYS A 108 -28.18 13.86 15.39
C LYS A 108 -26.66 13.99 15.50
N ASN A 109 -26.10 13.99 16.70
CA ASN A 109 -24.67 14.09 16.94
C ASN A 109 -23.96 12.72 16.87
N ILE A 110 -24.71 11.62 16.90
CA ILE A 110 -24.17 10.28 16.68
C ILE A 110 -24.03 10.07 15.18
N SER A 111 -22.80 10.01 14.67
CA SER A 111 -22.50 9.74 13.27
C SER A 111 -21.26 8.86 13.17
N TYR A 112 -21.31 7.85 12.30
CA TYR A 112 -20.16 6.98 12.02
C TYR A 112 -19.50 7.28 10.68
N VAL A 113 -19.92 8.35 9.99
CA VAL A 113 -19.42 8.70 8.64
C VAL A 113 -17.93 9.02 8.67
N GLU A 114 -17.50 9.97 9.50
CA GLU A 114 -16.09 10.42 9.54
C GLU A 114 -15.14 9.29 9.97
N VAL A 115 -15.53 8.49 10.96
CA VAL A 115 -14.71 7.35 11.41
C VAL A 115 -14.63 6.27 10.35
N ASN A 116 -15.71 6.04 9.59
CA ASN A 116 -15.69 5.10 8.46
C ASN A 116 -14.82 5.62 7.31
N GLU A 117 -14.80 6.93 7.04
CA GLU A 117 -13.92 7.54 6.03
C GLU A 117 -12.44 7.40 6.38
N ARG A 118 -12.06 7.65 7.64
CA ARG A 118 -10.68 7.42 8.10
C ARG A 118 -10.28 5.95 7.99
N LEU A 119 -11.15 5.04 8.42
CA LEU A 119 -10.93 3.59 8.31
C LEU A 119 -10.76 3.15 6.85
N ALA A 120 -11.63 3.62 5.95
CA ALA A 120 -11.56 3.32 4.52
C ALA A 120 -10.27 3.86 3.87
N SER A 121 -9.83 5.05 4.28
CA SER A 121 -8.57 5.65 3.81
C SER A 121 -7.37 4.83 4.26
N ALA A 122 -7.31 4.43 5.53
CA ALA A 122 -6.25 3.56 6.05
C ALA A 122 -6.26 2.17 5.39
N LYS A 123 -7.45 1.59 5.14
CA LYS A 123 -7.59 0.32 4.41
C LYS A 123 -7.03 0.44 3.00
N THR A 124 -7.40 1.47 2.26
CA THR A 124 -6.91 1.74 0.90
C THR A 124 -5.39 1.93 0.87
N ALA A 125 -4.83 2.61 1.87
CA ALA A 125 -3.38 2.78 1.98
C ALA A 125 -2.66 1.43 2.12
N LEU A 126 -3.15 0.52 2.97
CA LEU A 126 -2.59 -0.83 3.09
C LEU A 126 -2.80 -1.65 1.81
N GLU A 127 -3.97 -1.62 1.19
CA GLU A 127 -4.24 -2.32 -0.08
C GLU A 127 -3.28 -1.87 -1.19
N ASN A 128 -3.06 -0.57 -1.33
CA ASN A 128 -2.12 -0.03 -2.30
C ASN A 128 -0.68 -0.44 -1.99
N SER A 129 -0.29 -0.37 -0.71
CA SER A 129 1.03 -0.79 -0.24
C SER A 129 1.31 -2.27 -0.55
N ILE A 130 0.32 -3.16 -0.37
CA ILE A 130 0.42 -4.58 -0.74
C ILE A 130 0.53 -4.74 -2.26
N LYS A 131 -0.27 -4.00 -3.05
CA LYS A 131 -0.19 -4.05 -4.52
C LYS A 131 1.19 -3.63 -5.02
N ILE A 132 1.76 -2.57 -4.47
CA ILE A 132 3.12 -2.11 -4.80
C ILE A 132 4.14 -3.22 -4.49
N MET A 133 4.11 -3.80 -3.30
CA MET A 133 5.05 -4.88 -2.93
C MET A 133 4.95 -6.07 -3.88
N ARG A 134 3.74 -6.47 -4.29
CA ARG A 134 3.55 -7.53 -5.29
C ARG A 134 4.17 -7.19 -6.65
N GLN A 135 4.12 -5.94 -7.10
CA GLN A 135 4.77 -5.52 -8.35
C GLN A 135 6.29 -5.70 -8.32
N VAL A 136 6.92 -5.51 -7.16
CA VAL A 136 8.38 -5.58 -6.99
C VAL A 136 8.83 -6.91 -6.36
N THR A 137 7.94 -7.90 -6.28
CA THR A 137 8.24 -9.26 -5.81
C THR A 137 8.37 -10.21 -7.00
N ASN A 138 9.62 -10.54 -7.34
CA ASN A 138 10.08 -11.32 -8.48
C ASN A 138 9.34 -10.99 -9.79
N PRO A 139 9.25 -9.70 -10.20
CA PRO A 139 8.58 -9.33 -11.44
C PRO A 139 9.26 -9.94 -12.67
N PRO A 140 8.50 -10.23 -13.74
CA PRO A 140 9.08 -10.67 -15.00
C PRO A 140 9.86 -9.53 -15.67
N GLU A 141 10.83 -9.89 -16.51
CA GLU A 141 11.59 -8.96 -17.35
C GLU A 141 10.72 -7.96 -18.12
N SER A 142 9.61 -8.43 -18.70
CA SER A 142 8.69 -7.59 -19.49
C SER A 142 8.09 -6.46 -18.66
N PHE A 143 7.87 -6.68 -17.36
CA PHE A 143 7.43 -5.62 -16.46
C PHE A 143 8.53 -4.59 -16.29
N ILE A 144 9.77 -5.00 -16.02
CA ILE A 144 10.91 -4.07 -15.88
C ILE A 144 11.08 -3.19 -17.12
N ILE A 145 11.05 -3.79 -18.31
CA ILE A 145 11.15 -3.06 -19.58
C ILE A 145 10.02 -2.04 -19.72
N GLU A 146 8.78 -2.44 -19.43
CA GLU A 146 7.64 -1.52 -19.47
C GLU A 146 7.82 -0.33 -18.53
N ARG A 147 8.40 -0.57 -17.34
CA ARG A 147 8.62 0.46 -16.32
C ARG A 147 9.73 1.46 -16.67
N ILE A 148 10.72 1.07 -17.46
CA ILE A 148 11.88 1.94 -17.75
C ILE A 148 11.91 2.54 -19.15
N LYS A 149 11.24 1.93 -20.14
CA LYS A 149 11.36 2.30 -21.56
C LYS A 149 11.03 3.77 -21.88
N ASP A 150 10.19 4.39 -21.06
CA ASP A 150 9.70 5.76 -21.26
C ASP A 150 10.36 6.79 -20.31
N ILE A 151 11.36 6.37 -19.52
CA ILE A 151 12.12 7.29 -18.67
C ILE A 151 13.04 8.13 -19.55
N ASP A 152 12.86 9.46 -19.50
CA ASP A 152 13.68 10.41 -20.25
C ASP A 152 15.18 10.19 -20.01
N GLY A 153 15.93 10.11 -21.11
CA GLY A 153 17.37 9.84 -21.12
C GLY A 153 17.76 8.37 -21.22
N ILE A 154 16.85 7.41 -20.98
CA ILE A 154 17.11 6.01 -21.34
C ILE A 154 17.02 5.88 -22.87
N THR A 155 18.15 5.50 -23.50
CA THR A 155 18.27 5.45 -24.96
C THR A 155 18.14 4.05 -25.54
N GLY A 156 18.19 3.03 -24.69
CA GLY A 156 18.00 1.64 -25.05
C GLY A 156 18.07 0.74 -23.83
N TYR A 157 17.59 -0.49 -23.99
CA TYR A 157 17.62 -1.52 -22.97
C TYR A 157 17.77 -2.90 -23.63
N SER A 158 18.36 -3.84 -22.89
CA SER A 158 18.48 -5.23 -23.32
C SER A 158 18.41 -6.16 -22.12
N SER A 159 17.70 -7.26 -22.29
CA SER A 159 17.68 -8.32 -21.30
C SER A 159 18.86 -9.27 -21.42
N VAL A 160 19.18 -9.87 -20.29
CA VAL A 160 20.18 -10.90 -20.15
C VAL A 160 19.53 -12.27 -20.34
N THR A 161 20.20 -13.11 -21.10
CA THR A 161 19.90 -14.50 -21.40
C THR A 161 21.06 -15.37 -20.94
N GLU A 162 20.88 -16.69 -20.85
CA GLU A 162 21.96 -17.60 -20.43
C GLU A 162 23.18 -17.55 -21.36
N ASP A 163 22.98 -17.20 -22.64
CA ASP A 163 24.04 -17.14 -23.66
C ASP A 163 24.90 -15.86 -23.59
N ASN A 164 24.35 -14.77 -23.06
CA ASN A 164 25.01 -13.46 -23.01
C ASN A 164 25.18 -12.91 -21.58
N ASP A 165 25.01 -13.76 -20.57
CA ASP A 165 25.12 -13.37 -19.17
C ASP A 165 26.58 -13.10 -18.75
N PRO A 166 26.97 -11.83 -18.48
CA PRO A 166 28.35 -11.49 -18.14
C PRO A 166 28.81 -12.12 -16.81
N ASN A 167 27.91 -12.35 -15.86
CA ASN A 167 28.25 -12.96 -14.58
C ASN A 167 28.00 -14.48 -14.55
N GLY A 168 27.26 -15.00 -15.55
CA GLY A 168 26.83 -16.39 -15.60
C GLY A 168 26.05 -16.83 -14.36
N MET A 169 25.24 -15.94 -13.77
CA MET A 169 24.46 -16.18 -12.55
C MET A 169 22.93 -16.26 -12.78
N LEU A 170 22.46 -16.00 -14.00
CA LEU A 170 21.05 -16.09 -14.36
C LEU A 170 20.48 -17.47 -14.01
N ASN A 171 19.36 -17.48 -13.30
CA ASN A 171 18.62 -18.67 -12.85
C ASN A 171 19.41 -19.66 -11.96
N LYS A 172 20.57 -19.27 -11.44
CA LYS A 172 21.35 -20.10 -10.51
C LYS A 172 20.96 -19.83 -9.05
N PRO A 173 21.19 -20.78 -8.13
CA PRO A 173 20.96 -20.56 -6.70
C PRO A 173 21.70 -19.31 -6.18
N GLY A 174 20.96 -18.37 -5.58
CA GLY A 174 21.49 -17.09 -5.12
C GLY A 174 21.81 -16.07 -6.21
N GLY A 175 21.52 -16.39 -7.48
CA GLY A 175 21.62 -15.47 -8.61
C GLY A 175 20.28 -14.77 -8.92
N TYR A 176 20.31 -13.91 -9.93
CA TYR A 176 19.11 -13.23 -10.42
C TYR A 176 18.25 -14.16 -11.28
N THR A 177 16.94 -13.96 -11.21
CA THR A 177 15.93 -14.60 -12.07
C THR A 177 15.75 -13.86 -13.39
N SER A 178 16.13 -12.57 -13.43
CA SER A 178 16.09 -11.72 -14.62
C SER A 178 17.05 -10.55 -14.43
N THR A 179 17.66 -10.09 -15.52
CA THR A 179 18.45 -8.85 -15.53
C THR A 179 18.18 -8.06 -16.80
N VAL A 180 17.97 -6.75 -16.66
CA VAL A 180 17.84 -5.81 -17.77
C VAL A 180 18.91 -4.73 -17.62
N TYR A 181 19.80 -4.62 -18.60
CA TYR A 181 20.72 -3.49 -18.72
C TYR A 181 20.12 -2.40 -19.58
N PHE A 182 20.48 -1.15 -19.32
CA PHE A 182 20.02 -0.01 -20.10
C PHE A 182 21.12 1.03 -20.31
N ALA A 183 21.03 1.72 -21.44
CA ALA A 183 21.92 2.82 -21.78
C ALA A 183 21.28 4.16 -21.38
N TYR A 184 22.08 5.10 -20.88
CA TYR A 184 21.61 6.42 -20.44
C TYR A 184 22.41 7.56 -21.07
N ASN A 185 21.71 8.56 -21.62
CA ASN A 185 22.31 9.60 -22.47
C ASN A 185 23.29 10.55 -21.77
N LYS A 186 23.34 10.56 -20.43
CA LYS A 186 24.28 11.36 -19.64
C LYS A 186 25.57 10.62 -19.29
N VAL A 187 25.70 9.34 -19.66
CA VAL A 187 26.97 8.63 -19.53
C VAL A 187 27.93 9.15 -20.59
N GLU A 188 29.08 9.67 -20.14
CA GLU A 188 30.16 10.10 -21.03
C GLU A 188 31.12 8.93 -21.26
N ASP A 189 31.49 8.69 -22.52
CA ASP A 189 32.50 7.68 -22.91
C ASP A 189 33.61 8.32 -23.75
N PRO A 190 34.48 9.14 -23.13
CA PRO A 190 35.53 9.85 -23.85
C PRO A 190 36.63 8.92 -24.40
N TYR A 191 36.69 7.67 -23.91
CA TYR A 191 37.70 6.69 -24.31
C TYR A 191 37.16 5.61 -25.26
N HIS A 192 35.88 5.68 -25.64
CA HIS A 192 35.21 4.73 -26.52
C HIS A 192 35.30 3.28 -26.02
N VAL A 193 35.14 3.08 -24.70
CA VAL A 193 35.17 1.76 -24.06
C VAL A 193 33.80 1.08 -24.02
N LEU A 194 32.72 1.80 -24.32
CA LEU A 194 31.35 1.27 -24.43
C LEU A 194 31.04 0.84 -25.88
N ASP A 195 31.89 0.04 -26.48
CA ASP A 195 31.83 -0.36 -27.90
C ASP A 195 31.03 -1.66 -28.17
N GLY A 196 30.51 -2.29 -27.11
CA GLY A 196 29.73 -3.52 -27.17
C GLY A 196 28.21 -3.32 -27.27
N THR A 197 27.47 -4.41 -27.10
CA THR A 197 26.02 -4.36 -26.91
C THR A 197 25.67 -3.74 -25.55
N ILE A 198 24.40 -3.41 -25.32
CA ILE A 198 23.95 -2.91 -24.00
C ILE A 198 24.25 -3.92 -22.88
N VAL A 199 24.20 -5.23 -23.17
CA VAL A 199 24.55 -6.26 -22.20
C VAL A 199 26.06 -6.30 -21.94
N ASP A 200 26.87 -6.18 -22.99
CA ASP A 200 28.35 -6.14 -22.85
C ASP A 200 28.81 -4.92 -22.03
N ASN A 201 28.18 -3.76 -22.27
CA ASN A 201 28.46 -2.52 -21.56
C ASN A 201 27.95 -2.52 -20.11
N GLY A 202 26.99 -3.39 -19.80
CA GLY A 202 26.45 -3.60 -18.46
C GLY A 202 26.02 -2.30 -17.76
N THR A 203 26.31 -2.22 -16.46
CA THR A 203 25.98 -1.05 -15.63
C THR A 203 26.75 0.21 -16.05
N SER A 204 27.94 0.08 -16.64
CA SER A 204 28.76 1.23 -17.06
C SER A 204 28.06 2.08 -18.13
N GLY A 205 27.27 1.47 -19.01
CA GLY A 205 26.53 2.17 -20.07
C GLY A 205 25.32 2.99 -19.62
N GLY A 206 24.88 2.86 -18.37
CA GLY A 206 23.76 3.62 -17.83
C GLY A 206 23.26 3.05 -16.51
N GLY A 207 22.96 1.76 -16.50
CA GLY A 207 22.57 1.05 -15.29
C GLY A 207 22.06 -0.36 -15.58
N GLY A 208 21.61 -1.02 -14.51
CA GLY A 208 21.06 -2.36 -14.59
C GLY A 208 19.99 -2.59 -13.54
N ILE A 209 19.02 -3.43 -13.86
CA ILE A 209 17.97 -3.86 -12.94
C ILE A 209 18.05 -5.38 -12.85
N GLU A 210 18.43 -5.86 -11.67
CA GLU A 210 18.56 -7.28 -11.36
C GLU A 210 17.36 -7.70 -10.51
N VAL A 211 16.67 -8.78 -10.88
CA VAL A 211 15.53 -9.32 -10.13
C VAL A 211 15.95 -10.62 -9.45
N TYR A 212 15.60 -10.77 -8.18
CA TYR A 212 15.94 -11.93 -7.37
C TYR A 212 14.71 -12.74 -6.98
N ALA A 213 14.91 -14.02 -6.66
CA ALA A 213 13.83 -14.87 -6.16
C ALA A 213 13.31 -14.39 -4.78
N THR A 214 14.20 -13.82 -3.96
CA THR A 214 13.90 -13.33 -2.63
C THR A 214 14.55 -11.97 -2.37
N GLU A 215 13.95 -11.18 -1.47
CA GLU A 215 14.51 -9.90 -1.01
C GLU A 215 15.84 -10.11 -0.28
N GLU A 216 16.01 -11.22 0.44
CA GLU A 216 17.27 -11.58 1.08
C GLU A 216 18.41 -11.73 0.07
N ASP A 217 18.16 -12.37 -1.08
CA ASP A 217 19.16 -12.52 -2.14
C ASP A 217 19.50 -11.17 -2.80
N ALA A 218 18.50 -10.31 -3.00
CA ALA A 218 18.71 -8.94 -3.49
C ALA A 218 19.57 -8.11 -2.52
N LEU A 219 19.29 -8.17 -1.21
CA LEU A 219 20.06 -7.49 -0.17
C LEU A 219 21.50 -8.02 -0.06
N LYS A 220 21.71 -9.34 -0.18
CA LYS A 220 23.06 -9.92 -0.23
C LYS A 220 23.86 -9.39 -1.42
N ARG A 221 23.21 -9.21 -2.57
CA ARG A 221 23.84 -8.61 -3.74
C ARG A 221 24.19 -7.15 -3.48
N GLU A 222 23.27 -6.38 -2.94
CA GLU A 222 23.50 -4.98 -2.58
C GLU A 222 24.67 -4.84 -1.60
N GLU A 223 24.71 -5.63 -0.52
CA GLU A 223 25.82 -5.66 0.45
C GLU A 223 27.16 -6.01 -0.20
N TYR A 224 27.15 -6.97 -1.14
CA TYR A 224 28.33 -7.29 -1.94
C TYR A 224 28.81 -6.09 -2.76
N LEU A 225 27.91 -5.39 -3.45
CA LEU A 225 28.25 -4.19 -4.23
C LEU A 225 28.79 -3.07 -3.33
N ALA A 226 28.14 -2.85 -2.18
CA ALA A 226 28.53 -1.85 -1.19
C ALA A 226 29.97 -2.04 -0.68
N SER A 227 30.48 -3.28 -0.67
CA SER A 227 31.86 -3.56 -0.27
C SER A 227 32.93 -2.95 -1.20
N PHE A 228 32.54 -2.51 -2.40
CA PHE A 228 33.41 -1.84 -3.37
C PHE A 228 33.20 -0.32 -3.41
N ASP A 229 32.24 0.23 -2.68
CA ASP A 229 31.94 1.66 -2.70
C ASP A 229 33.16 2.51 -2.31
N GLY A 230 33.43 3.57 -3.08
CA GLY A 230 34.59 4.44 -2.90
C GLY A 230 35.92 3.86 -3.39
N SER A 231 35.92 2.67 -4.00
CA SER A 231 37.08 2.08 -4.67
C SER A 231 37.01 2.28 -6.19
N VAL A 232 38.10 1.92 -6.89
CA VAL A 232 38.13 1.87 -8.36
C VAL A 232 37.23 0.78 -8.96
N LEU A 233 36.60 -0.05 -8.13
CA LEU A 233 35.67 -1.11 -8.50
C LEU A 233 34.22 -0.74 -8.13
N ALA A 234 33.96 0.50 -7.72
CA ALA A 234 32.60 0.98 -7.46
C ALA A 234 31.73 0.82 -8.71
N SER A 235 30.44 0.54 -8.50
CA SER A 235 29.51 0.24 -9.60
C SER A 235 28.36 1.24 -9.73
N GLY A 236 28.56 2.45 -9.19
CA GLY A 236 27.53 3.49 -9.06
C GLY A 236 26.52 3.16 -7.97
N SER A 237 25.38 3.86 -7.99
CA SER A 237 24.35 3.68 -6.96
C SER A 237 23.68 2.32 -7.09
N HIS A 238 23.24 1.80 -5.95
CA HIS A 238 22.50 0.56 -5.84
C HIS A 238 21.43 0.70 -4.75
N THR A 239 20.24 0.18 -5.00
CA THR A 239 19.13 0.18 -4.03
C THR A 239 18.21 -0.99 -4.28
N VAL A 240 17.85 -1.70 -3.20
CA VAL A 240 16.85 -2.77 -3.21
C VAL A 240 15.43 -2.23 -3.02
N VAL A 241 14.51 -2.69 -3.88
CA VAL A 241 13.07 -2.44 -3.83
C VAL A 241 12.35 -3.79 -3.92
N GLY A 242 11.93 -4.33 -2.77
CA GLY A 242 11.41 -5.69 -2.68
C GLY A 242 12.47 -6.71 -3.09
N THR A 243 12.29 -7.36 -4.23
CA THR A 243 13.27 -8.32 -4.79
C THR A 243 14.09 -7.75 -5.95
N VAL A 244 13.87 -6.48 -6.30
CA VAL A 244 14.48 -5.81 -7.43
C VAL A 244 15.65 -4.96 -6.93
N LEU A 245 16.84 -5.17 -7.47
CA LEU A 245 18.00 -4.33 -7.26
C LEU A 245 18.14 -3.37 -8.44
N VAL A 246 17.99 -2.08 -8.17
CA VAL A 246 18.21 -1.01 -9.15
C VAL A 246 19.65 -0.52 -9.02
N ARG A 247 20.36 -0.43 -10.15
CA ARG A 247 21.75 0.05 -10.21
C ARG A 247 21.89 1.16 -11.25
N THR A 248 22.68 2.18 -10.97
CA THR A 248 23.04 3.23 -11.94
C THR A 248 24.55 3.26 -12.20
N SER A 249 24.98 3.81 -13.33
CA SER A 249 26.40 3.86 -13.71
C SER A 249 27.24 4.72 -12.76
N ASP A 250 28.44 4.25 -12.42
CA ASP A 250 29.45 5.02 -11.67
C ASP A 250 30.00 6.22 -12.47
N GLU A 251 29.87 6.19 -13.80
CA GLU A 251 30.26 7.28 -14.69
C GLU A 251 29.34 8.52 -14.55
N LEU A 252 28.16 8.33 -13.96
CA LEU A 252 27.26 9.43 -13.66
C LEU A 252 27.70 10.15 -12.39
N THR A 253 27.53 11.47 -12.37
CA THR A 253 27.67 12.25 -11.13
C THR A 253 26.67 11.77 -10.07
N ALA A 254 27.02 11.89 -8.78
CA ALA A 254 26.14 11.47 -7.68
C ALA A 254 24.71 12.05 -7.76
N SER A 255 24.56 13.30 -8.22
CA SER A 255 23.24 13.91 -8.41
C SER A 255 22.44 13.26 -9.55
N GLN A 256 23.10 12.88 -10.65
CA GLN A 256 22.46 12.18 -11.77
C GLN A 256 22.06 10.75 -11.37
N GLN A 257 22.92 10.04 -10.64
CA GLN A 257 22.61 8.70 -10.10
C GLN A 257 21.35 8.76 -9.24
N LYS A 258 21.31 9.67 -8.26
CA LYS A 258 20.15 9.86 -7.37
C LYS A 258 18.86 10.21 -8.13
N GLU A 259 18.94 11.09 -9.13
CA GLU A 259 17.77 11.48 -9.93
C GLU A 259 17.23 10.29 -10.76
N LEU A 260 18.13 9.55 -11.41
CA LEU A 260 17.77 8.42 -12.26
C LEU A 260 17.22 7.25 -11.44
N GLU A 261 17.89 6.91 -10.34
CA GLU A 261 17.44 5.87 -9.41
C GLU A 261 16.04 6.20 -8.88
N ALA A 262 15.80 7.42 -8.40
CA ALA A 262 14.50 7.83 -7.91
C ALA A 262 13.40 7.69 -8.98
N LYS A 263 13.66 8.09 -10.24
CA LYS A 263 12.72 7.93 -11.35
C LYS A 263 12.41 6.46 -11.66
N ILE A 264 13.43 5.59 -11.62
CA ILE A 264 13.26 4.15 -11.84
C ILE A 264 12.41 3.56 -10.70
N VAL A 265 12.74 3.84 -9.45
CA VAL A 265 12.00 3.36 -8.27
C VAL A 265 10.56 3.87 -8.29
N GLU A 266 10.33 5.14 -8.62
CA GLU A 266 8.99 5.72 -8.78
C GLU A 266 8.18 4.96 -9.84
N ASN A 267 8.77 4.70 -11.02
CA ASN A 267 8.09 3.93 -12.07
C ASN A 267 7.78 2.50 -11.62
N LEU A 268 8.73 1.79 -11.01
CA LEU A 268 8.53 0.42 -10.51
C LEU A 268 7.41 0.32 -9.46
N THR A 269 7.24 1.37 -8.66
CA THR A 269 6.28 1.41 -7.55
C THR A 269 4.98 2.15 -7.88
N GLU A 270 4.86 2.76 -9.07
CA GLU A 270 3.63 3.38 -9.55
C GLU A 270 2.53 2.32 -9.78
N LEU A 271 1.34 2.58 -9.24
CA LEU A 271 0.13 1.80 -9.54
C LEU A 271 -0.53 2.41 -10.78
N ARG A 272 -0.37 1.77 -11.95
CA ARG A 272 -0.95 2.18 -13.25
C ARG A 272 -1.58 1.01 -13.98
#